data_AF-A0A9N9KBB6-F1
#
_entry.id   AF-A0A9N9KBB6-F1
#
_cell.length_a   1.000
_cell.length_b   1.000
_cell.length_c   1.000
_cell.angle_alpha   90.00
_cell.angle_beta   90.00
_cell.angle_gamma   90.00
#
_symmetry.space_group_name_H-M   'P 1'
#
loop_
_entity.id
_entity.type
_entity.pdbx_description
1 polymer ?
#
loop_
_entity_poly.entity_id
_entity_poly.type
_entity_poly.pdbx_seq_one_letter_code
_entity_poly.pdbx_strand_id
1 'polypeptide(L)'
;KVWKTLYMGTQIAFNGTPPTRYVLLINETGIDMTVDEYSKERDGKLIEKFPSIKLMPGAMRLVKHLKAHNIPIAVATSSLRDSFEIKATNLR
;
A
#
# COMPACT_ATOMS: atom_id res chain seq x y z
N LYS A 1 7.91 11.35 18.07
CA LYS A 1 6.44 11.62 17.99
C LYS A 1 6.02 12.29 16.67
N VAL A 2 6.90 13.00 15.94
CA VAL A 2 6.60 13.68 14.67
C VAL A 2 6.31 12.73 13.49
N TRP A 3 7.03 11.60 13.41
CA TRP A 3 6.91 10.63 12.31
C TRP A 3 5.56 9.91 12.23
N LYS A 4 4.86 9.75 13.35
CA LYS A 4 3.54 9.07 13.40
C LYS A 4 2.44 9.99 12.86
N THR A 5 2.56 11.29 13.12
CA THR A 5 1.62 12.32 12.66
C THR A 5 1.73 12.52 11.15
N LEU A 6 2.94 12.50 10.60
CA LEU A 6 3.15 12.61 9.16
C LEU A 6 2.48 11.45 8.41
N TYR A 7 2.59 10.22 8.93
CA TYR A 7 2.05 9.00 8.32
C TYR A 7 0.52 8.90 8.35
N MET A 8 -0.13 9.45 9.39
CA MET A 8 -1.60 9.49 9.48
C MET A 8 -2.19 10.65 8.67
N GLY A 9 -1.54 11.83 8.65
CA GLY A 9 -2.01 12.97 7.85
C GLY A 9 -1.93 12.73 6.34
N THR A 10 -0.92 11.99 5.89
CA THR A 10 -0.79 11.63 4.47
C THR A 10 -1.78 10.53 4.05
N GLN A 11 -2.06 9.53 4.87
CA GLN A 11 -2.99 8.44 4.51
C GLN A 11 -4.42 8.91 4.25
N ILE A 12 -4.89 9.95 4.95
CA ILE A 12 -6.25 10.49 4.79
C ILE A 12 -6.34 11.36 3.52
N ALA A 13 -5.24 12.00 3.10
CA ALA A 13 -5.17 12.77 1.85
C ALA A 13 -4.94 11.91 0.59
N PHE A 14 -4.42 10.69 0.74
CA PHE A 14 -4.01 9.84 -0.39
C PHE A 14 -5.11 8.97 -1.01
N ASN A 15 -6.29 8.85 -0.39
CA ASN A 15 -7.32 7.91 -0.81
C ASN A 15 -8.33 8.46 -1.84
N GLY A 16 -8.06 9.57 -2.54
CA GLY A 16 -9.05 10.05 -3.53
C GLY A 16 -8.73 11.24 -4.44
N THR A 17 -7.48 11.71 -4.61
CA THR A 17 -7.22 12.94 -5.39
C THR A 17 -6.34 12.77 -6.64
N PRO A 18 -6.55 13.63 -7.67
CA PRO A 18 -5.91 13.57 -9.00
C PRO A 18 -4.37 13.82 -8.93
N PRO A 19 -3.61 14.00 -10.05
CA PRO A 19 -2.13 13.98 -10.17
C PRO A 19 -1.26 14.79 -9.18
N THR A 20 -1.84 15.51 -8.23
CA THR A 20 -1.23 16.40 -7.26
C THR A 20 -0.48 15.72 -6.12
N ARG A 21 -0.62 14.40 -5.94
CA ARG A 21 -0.02 13.65 -4.81
C ARG A 21 1.50 13.80 -4.73
N TYR A 22 2.18 13.49 -5.82
CA TYR A 22 3.64 13.50 -5.86
C TYR A 22 4.19 14.92 -6.02
N VAL A 23 3.42 15.82 -6.67
CA VAL A 23 3.73 17.27 -6.72
C VAL A 23 3.81 17.83 -5.30
N LEU A 24 2.81 17.58 -4.46
CA LEU A 24 2.82 18.03 -3.06
C LEU A 24 3.99 17.43 -2.28
N LEU A 25 4.22 16.12 -2.40
CA LEU A 25 5.32 15.45 -1.69
C LEU A 25 6.67 16.07 -2.06
N ILE A 26 6.95 16.23 -3.36
CA ILE A 26 8.20 16.79 -3.86
C ILE A 26 8.38 18.24 -3.38
N ASN A 27 7.33 19.06 -3.49
CA ASN A 27 7.37 20.46 -3.04
C ASN A 27 7.61 20.59 -1.52
N GLU A 28 6.93 19.80 -0.70
CA GLU A 28 7.02 19.88 0.77
C GLU A 28 8.33 19.29 1.32
N THR A 29 8.90 18.30 0.63
CA THR A 29 10.12 17.62 1.08
C THR A 29 11.39 18.19 0.45
N GLY A 30 11.26 19.01 -0.60
CA GLY A 30 12.39 19.59 -1.34
C GLY A 30 13.21 18.54 -2.10
N ILE A 31 12.61 17.39 -2.45
CA ILE A 31 13.30 16.35 -3.23
C ILE A 31 13.54 16.87 -4.65
N ASP A 32 14.79 16.82 -5.10
CA ASP A 32 15.17 17.24 -6.45
C ASP A 32 14.92 16.12 -7.47
N MET A 33 13.64 15.90 -7.80
CA MET A 33 13.24 15.00 -8.89
C MET A 33 11.86 15.36 -9.43
N THR A 34 11.58 14.96 -10.67
CA THR A 34 10.25 15.11 -11.27
C THR A 34 9.25 14.08 -10.72
N VAL A 35 7.96 14.38 -10.86
CA VAL A 35 6.88 13.46 -10.48
C VAL A 35 6.97 12.11 -11.20
N ASP A 36 7.35 12.11 -12.47
CA ASP A 36 7.47 10.90 -13.28
C ASP A 36 8.65 10.03 -12.83
N GLU A 37 9.80 10.66 -12.55
CA GLU A 37 10.97 9.97 -12.00
C GLU A 37 10.66 9.35 -10.64
N TYR A 38 10.04 10.12 -9.73
CA TYR A 38 9.62 9.62 -8.43
C TYR A 38 8.66 8.43 -8.57
N SER A 39 7.65 8.56 -9.45
CA SER A 39 6.64 7.52 -9.65
C SER A 39 7.27 6.23 -10.16
N LYS A 40 8.14 6.32 -11.17
CA LYS A 40 8.84 5.19 -11.77
C LYS A 40 9.76 4.49 -10.77
N GLU A 41 10.56 5.25 -10.03
CA GLU A 41 11.45 4.69 -9.01
C GLU A 41 10.67 4.01 -7.87
N ARG A 42 9.60 4.68 -7.41
CA ARG A 42 8.74 4.17 -6.34
C ARG A 42 8.06 2.87 -6.77
N ASP A 43 7.51 2.80 -7.97
CA ASP A 43 6.85 1.59 -8.46
C ASP A 43 7.83 0.43 -8.65
N GLY A 44 9.03 0.68 -9.18
CA GLY A 44 10.10 -0.32 -9.23
C GLY A 44 10.45 -0.90 -7.86
N LYS A 45 10.70 -0.02 -6.87
CA LYS A 45 10.99 -0.43 -5.49
C LYS A 45 9.85 -1.19 -4.82
N LEU A 46 8.60 -0.85 -5.14
CA LEU A 46 7.43 -1.55 -4.60
C LEU A 46 7.31 -2.97 -5.17
N ILE A 47 7.50 -3.14 -6.49
CA ILE A 47 7.47 -4.45 -7.14
C ILE A 47 8.52 -5.39 -6.52
N GLU A 48 9.73 -4.89 -6.28
CA GLU A 48 10.79 -5.67 -5.63
C GLU A 48 10.46 -6.04 -4.18
N LYS A 49 9.80 -5.15 -3.43
CA LYS A 49 9.53 -5.35 -2.00
C LYS A 49 8.28 -6.17 -1.71
N PHE A 50 7.24 -6.10 -2.54
CA PHE A 50 5.97 -6.77 -2.29
C PHE A 50 6.11 -8.27 -1.98
N PRO A 51 6.96 -9.05 -2.68
CA PRO A 51 7.20 -10.46 -2.36
C PRO A 51 7.97 -10.72 -1.06
N SER A 52 8.32 -9.71 -0.28
CA SER A 52 8.94 -9.88 1.05
C SER A 52 8.01 -9.48 2.21
N ILE A 53 6.83 -8.94 1.89
CA ILE A 53 5.92 -8.40 2.91
C ILE A 53 5.29 -9.55 3.70
N LYS A 54 5.29 -9.40 5.02
CA LYS A 54 4.63 -10.32 5.95
C LYS A 54 3.19 -9.89 6.18
N LEU A 55 2.34 -10.88 6.39
CA LEU A 55 0.98 -10.66 6.87
C LEU A 55 0.95 -9.87 8.18
N MET A 56 -0.08 -9.04 8.34
CA MET A 56 -0.31 -8.36 9.61
C MET A 56 -0.53 -9.39 10.73
N PRO A 57 0.03 -9.17 11.93
CA PRO A 57 -0.16 -10.06 13.06
C PRO A 57 -1.64 -10.36 13.31
N GLY A 58 -2.01 -11.64 13.32
CA GLY A 58 -3.39 -12.08 13.57
C GLY A 58 -4.32 -12.11 12.36
N ALA A 59 -3.95 -11.55 11.20
CA ALA A 59 -4.80 -11.59 10.00
C ALA A 59 -5.13 -13.04 9.57
N MET A 60 -4.12 -13.90 9.48
CA MET A 60 -4.31 -15.31 9.14
C MET A 60 -5.12 -16.07 10.19
N ARG A 61 -4.97 -15.72 11.48
CA ARG A 61 -5.76 -16.33 12.56
C ARG A 61 -7.25 -16.03 12.38
N LEU A 62 -7.58 -14.78 12.06
CA LEU A 62 -8.97 -14.38 11.80
C LEU A 62 -9.54 -15.08 10.57
N VAL A 63 -8.83 -15.05 9.43
CA VAL A 63 -9.27 -15.71 8.18
C VAL A 63 -9.54 -17.20 8.42
N LYS A 64 -8.63 -17.92 9.09
CA LYS A 64 -8.81 -19.33 9.43
C LYS A 64 -10.00 -19.56 10.35
N HIS A 65 -10.20 -18.71 11.35
CA HIS A 65 -11.32 -18.82 12.29
C HIS A 65 -12.68 -18.63 11.60
N LEU A 66 -12.81 -17.58 10.79
CA LEU A 66 -14.03 -17.30 10.02
C LEU A 66 -14.34 -18.44 9.04
N LYS A 67 -13.31 -18.96 8.35
CA LYS A 67 -13.45 -20.11 7.46
C LYS A 67 -13.91 -21.37 8.19
N ALA A 68 -13.33 -21.65 9.37
CA ALA A 68 -13.72 -22.81 10.18
C ALA A 68 -15.17 -22.75 10.69
N HIS A 69 -15.72 -21.53 10.84
CA HIS A 69 -17.11 -21.30 11.25
C HIS A 69 -18.07 -21.08 10.07
N ASN A 70 -17.62 -21.36 8.84
CA ASN A 70 -18.39 -21.19 7.60
C ASN A 70 -18.93 -19.76 7.40
N ILE A 71 -18.22 -18.75 7.89
CA ILE A 71 -18.57 -17.34 7.68
C ILE A 71 -18.05 -16.91 6.29
N PRO A 72 -18.91 -16.43 5.38
CA PRO A 72 -18.47 -15.92 4.08
C PRO A 72 -17.53 -14.73 4.24
N ILE A 73 -16.42 -14.75 3.51
CA ILE A 73 -15.42 -13.69 3.49
C ILE A 73 -15.03 -13.34 2.05
N ALA A 74 -14.76 -12.07 1.78
CA ALA A 74 -14.32 -11.56 0.49
C ALA A 74 -13.22 -10.51 0.69
N VAL A 75 -12.42 -10.29 -0.36
CA VAL A 75 -11.37 -9.26 -0.39
C VAL A 75 -11.84 -8.09 -1.25
N ALA A 76 -11.86 -6.90 -0.69
CA ALA A 76 -12.11 -5.66 -1.43
C ALA A 76 -10.83 -4.81 -1.46
N THR A 77 -10.35 -4.47 -2.65
CA THR A 77 -9.15 -3.66 -2.85
C THR A 77 -9.32 -2.73 -4.04
N SER A 78 -8.79 -1.52 -3.94
CA SER A 78 -8.68 -0.57 -5.06
C SER A 78 -7.45 -0.82 -5.94
N SER A 79 -6.63 -1.82 -5.60
CA SER A 79 -5.47 -2.21 -6.42
C SER A 79 -5.91 -2.92 -7.69
N LEU A 80 -5.22 -2.64 -8.79
CA LEU A 80 -5.35 -3.41 -10.02
C LEU A 80 -4.94 -4.88 -9.80
N ARG A 81 -5.45 -5.76 -10.68
CA ARG A 81 -5.26 -7.21 -10.61
C ARG A 81 -3.78 -7.60 -10.50
N ASP A 82 -2.94 -7.03 -11.35
CA ASP A 82 -1.51 -7.35 -11.43
C ASP A 82 -0.77 -6.93 -10.16
N SER A 83 -1.05 -5.71 -9.68
CA SER A 83 -0.50 -5.24 -8.40
C SER A 83 -0.95 -6.10 -7.24
N PHE A 84 -2.19 -6.60 -7.27
CA PHE A 84 -2.70 -7.51 -6.25
C PHE A 84 -2.02 -8.89 -6.30
N GLU A 85 -1.78 -9.48 -7.48
CA GLU A 85 -1.04 -10.76 -7.58
C GLU A 85 0.36 -10.67 -6.95
N ILE A 86 1.10 -9.60 -7.24
CA ILE A 86 2.44 -9.40 -6.66
C ILE A 86 2.35 -9.25 -5.14
N LYS A 87 1.39 -8.45 -4.64
CA LYS A 87 1.15 -8.30 -3.19
C LYS A 87 0.73 -9.60 -2.51
N ALA A 88 0.03 -10.48 -3.23
CA ALA A 88 -0.51 -11.73 -2.72
C ALA A 88 0.43 -12.93 -2.89
N THR A 89 1.62 -12.75 -3.47
CA THR A 89 2.55 -13.86 -3.76
C THR A 89 2.96 -14.62 -2.49
N ASN A 90 3.09 -13.92 -1.36
CA ASN A 90 3.45 -14.49 -0.06
C ASN A 90 2.27 -15.06 0.74
N LEU A 91 1.06 -15.03 0.18
CA LEU A 91 -0.15 -15.55 0.83
C LEU A 91 -0.45 -17.00 0.44
N ARG A 92 0.28 -17.54 -0.53
CA ARG A 92 0.15 -18.91 -1.04
C ARG A 92 1.02 -19.88 -0.25
#